data_AF-A0A7Y1ZNZ9-F1
#
_entry.id   AF-A0A7Y1ZNZ9-F1
#
_cell.length_a   1.000
_cell.length_b   1.000
_cell.length_c   1.000
_cell.angle_alpha   90.00
_cell.angle_beta   90.00
_cell.angle_gamma   90.00
#
_symmetry.space_group_name_H-M   'P 1'
#
loop_
_entity.id
_entity.type
_entity.pdbx_description
1 polymer ?
#
loop_
_entity_poly.entity_id
_entity_poly.type
_entity_poly.pdbx_seq_one_letter_code
_entity_poly.pdbx_strand_id
1 'polypeptide(L)'
;MADNRIALGPIFLEAFFVVLGVVLALAANEWRQAQNEQERTAQAVAAINDEILINQENILSSLTYHISISDSLQTLVVRQRQEGRRILPSPGLFSRGFIHPSEILTISYDLAIATDAIGNMDYEDALAYARIYDKYEAYQMQQNRVSEQLYTRMFDNGVEGIIDNFENLATIIGTFYFVECEMLSVVNDYIPSIMDSDSAKVVEVPGRCAYFQRRSQ
;
A
#
# COMPACT_ATOMS: atom_id res chain seq x y z
N MET A 1 -37.57 76.33 14.18
CA MET A 1 -37.89 74.96 13.74
C MET A 1 -36.88 74.59 12.68
N ALA A 2 -35.77 73.98 13.08
CA ALA A 2 -34.70 73.60 12.16
C ALA A 2 -35.01 72.22 11.57
N ASP A 3 -34.91 72.15 10.25
CA ASP A 3 -35.25 71.01 9.39
C ASP A 3 -34.31 69.83 9.69
N ASN A 4 -34.78 68.87 10.49
CA ASN A 4 -34.02 67.69 10.89
C ASN A 4 -34.13 66.61 9.80
N ARG A 5 -33.62 66.92 8.61
CA ARG A 5 -33.50 65.93 7.52
C ARG A 5 -32.32 65.03 7.85
N ILE A 6 -32.62 63.87 8.43
CA ILE A 6 -31.64 62.79 8.59
C ILE A 6 -31.04 62.54 7.20
N ALA A 7 -29.76 62.86 7.02
CA ALA A 7 -29.04 62.56 5.80
C ALA A 7 -28.87 61.03 5.75
N LEU A 8 -29.81 60.36 5.09
CA LEU A 8 -29.82 58.90 4.95
C LEU A 8 -28.64 58.39 4.11
N GLY A 9 -28.15 59.17 3.15
CA GLY A 9 -27.05 58.80 2.25
C GLY A 9 -25.76 58.37 2.98
N PRO A 10 -25.22 59.19 3.91
CA PRO A 10 -24.07 58.81 4.74
C PRO A 10 -24.27 57.50 5.51
N ILE A 11 -25.44 57.31 6.11
CA ILE A 11 -25.77 56.13 6.93
C ILE A 11 -25.78 54.86 6.07
N PHE A 12 -26.36 54.92 4.87
CA PHE A 12 -26.38 53.79 3.93
C PHE A 12 -24.97 53.42 3.44
N LEU A 13 -24.14 54.43 3.16
CA LEU A 13 -22.77 54.21 2.71
C LEU A 13 -21.92 53.58 3.81
N GLU A 14 -22.06 54.05 5.05
CA GLU A 14 -21.38 53.47 6.22
C GLU A 14 -21.80 52.00 6.43
N ALA A 15 -23.11 51.70 6.41
CA ALA A 15 -23.61 50.34 6.52
C ALA A 15 -23.10 49.43 5.39
N PHE A 16 -23.03 49.93 4.16
CA PHE A 16 -22.48 49.20 3.02
C PHE A 16 -21.01 48.83 3.22
N PHE A 17 -20.17 49.78 3.68
CA PHE A 17 -18.76 49.51 3.94
C PHE A 17 -18.53 48.51 5.08
N VAL A 18 -19.37 48.54 6.12
CA VAL A 18 -19.31 47.54 7.19
C VAL A 18 -19.62 46.15 6.65
N VAL A 19 -20.70 46.00 5.87
CA VAL A 19 -21.05 44.71 5.24
C VAL A 19 -19.96 44.25 4.28
N LEU A 20 -19.44 45.14 3.45
CA LEU A 20 -18.35 44.84 2.53
C LEU A 20 -17.08 44.36 3.27
N GLY A 21 -16.73 45.01 4.39
CA GLY A 21 -15.60 44.61 5.22
C GLY A 21 -15.76 43.20 5.79
N VAL A 22 -16.97 42.85 6.26
CA VAL A 22 -17.27 41.50 6.75
C VAL A 22 -17.19 40.47 5.63
N VAL A 23 -17.75 40.77 4.46
CA VAL A 23 -17.70 39.86 3.28
C VAL A 23 -16.25 39.63 2.83
N LEU A 24 -15.43 40.69 2.77
CA LEU A 24 -14.01 40.56 2.41
C LEU A 24 -13.22 39.74 3.43
N ALA A 25 -13.50 39.91 4.72
CA ALA A 25 -12.86 39.12 5.77
C ALA A 25 -13.22 37.63 5.68
N LEU A 26 -14.50 37.31 5.39
CA LEU A 26 -14.95 35.93 5.15
C LEU A 26 -14.26 35.34 3.91
N ALA A 27 -14.26 36.06 2.79
CA ALA A 27 -13.60 35.62 1.57
C ALA A 27 -12.09 35.38 1.76
N ALA A 28 -11.40 36.25 2.50
CA ALA A 28 -9.98 36.06 2.82
C ALA A 28 -9.75 34.81 3.71
N ASN A 29 -10.66 34.52 4.64
CA ASN A 29 -10.56 33.34 5.49
C ASN A 29 -10.81 32.05 4.69
N GLU A 30 -11.84 32.02 3.84
CA GLU A 30 -12.14 30.89 2.95
C GLU A 30 -10.99 30.61 1.98
N TRP A 31 -10.42 31.66 1.37
CA TRP A 31 -9.26 31.51 0.48
C TRP A 31 -8.05 30.91 1.21
N ARG A 32 -7.74 31.40 2.41
CA ARG A 32 -6.64 30.86 3.23
C ARG A 32 -6.91 29.40 3.64
N GLN A 33 -8.15 29.07 3.96
CA GLN A 33 -8.54 27.70 4.31
C GLN A 33 -8.36 26.75 3.12
N ALA A 34 -8.82 27.13 1.94
CA ALA A 34 -8.66 26.35 0.71
C ALA A 34 -7.18 26.12 0.36
N GLN A 35 -6.33 27.13 0.54
CA GLN A 35 -4.87 26.99 0.34
C GLN A 35 -4.25 25.99 1.33
N ASN A 36 -4.62 26.06 2.61
CA ASN A 36 -4.11 25.12 3.62
C ASN A 36 -4.62 23.68 3.37
N GLU A 37 -5.85 23.52 2.92
CA GLU A 37 -6.43 22.21 2.56
C GLU A 37 -5.70 21.61 1.35
N GLN A 38 -5.40 22.43 0.34
CA GLN A 38 -4.63 22.01 -0.83
C GLN A 38 -3.19 21.59 -0.44
N GLU A 39 -2.52 22.34 0.42
CA GLU A 39 -1.18 22.00 0.89
C GLU A 39 -1.17 20.69 1.69
N ARG A 40 -2.12 20.49 2.59
CA ARG A 40 -2.26 19.24 3.37
C ARG A 40 -2.53 18.04 2.46
N THR A 41 -3.40 18.22 1.47
CA THR A 41 -3.70 17.18 0.48
C THR A 41 -2.44 16.79 -0.29
N ALA A 42 -1.67 17.77 -0.77
CA ALA A 42 -0.41 17.50 -1.47
C ALA A 42 0.62 16.79 -0.58
N GLN A 43 0.74 17.17 0.69
CA GLN A 43 1.62 16.50 1.65
C GLN A 43 1.18 15.06 1.93
N ALA A 44 -0.12 14.82 2.07
CA ALA A 44 -0.67 13.48 2.28
C ALA A 44 -0.42 12.58 1.06
N VAL A 45 -0.65 13.09 -0.16
CA VAL A 45 -0.38 12.38 -1.41
C VAL A 45 1.10 12.01 -1.53
N ALA A 46 2.00 12.95 -1.25
CA ALA A 46 3.44 12.67 -1.26
C ALA A 46 3.82 11.57 -0.26
N ALA A 47 3.28 11.63 0.96
CA ALA A 47 3.55 10.62 2.00
C ALA A 47 2.98 9.24 1.67
N ILE A 48 1.80 9.18 1.02
CA ILE A 48 1.21 7.92 0.54
C ILE A 48 2.05 7.34 -0.60
N ASN A 49 2.52 8.18 -1.51
CA ASN A 49 3.36 7.77 -2.62
C ASN A 49 4.69 7.17 -2.13
N ASP A 50 5.35 7.82 -1.16
CA ASP A 50 6.54 7.26 -0.51
C ASP A 50 6.24 5.92 0.18
N GLU A 51 5.09 5.81 0.86
CA GLU A 51 4.64 4.57 1.51
C GLU A 51 4.45 3.43 0.51
N ILE A 52 3.83 3.70 -0.65
CA ILE A 52 3.65 2.72 -1.73
C ILE A 52 5.00 2.22 -2.26
N LEU A 53 5.96 3.12 -2.49
CA LEU A 53 7.29 2.74 -2.98
C LEU A 53 8.04 1.86 -1.96
N ILE A 54 7.98 2.21 -0.68
CA ILE A 54 8.56 1.38 0.39
C ILE A 54 7.89 0.01 0.44
N ASN A 55 6.56 -0.03 0.35
CA ASN A 55 5.82 -1.29 0.32
C ASN A 55 6.21 -2.15 -0.89
N GLN A 56 6.41 -1.57 -2.07
CA GLN A 56 6.90 -2.33 -3.23
C GLN A 56 8.26 -2.97 -2.98
N GLU A 57 9.21 -2.23 -2.38
CA GLU A 57 10.53 -2.76 -2.05
C GLU A 57 10.43 -3.91 -1.02
N ASN A 58 9.59 -3.75 0.00
CA ASN A 58 9.35 -4.77 1.01
C ASN A 58 8.71 -6.03 0.41
N ILE A 59 7.77 -5.86 -0.53
CA ILE A 59 7.13 -6.98 -1.23
C ILE A 59 8.15 -7.69 -2.12
N LEU A 60 8.96 -6.94 -2.87
CA LEU A 60 10.01 -7.51 -3.73
C LEU A 60 11.01 -8.33 -2.90
N SER A 61 11.45 -7.83 -1.75
CA SER A 61 12.34 -8.53 -0.83
C SER A 61 11.75 -9.87 -0.36
N SER A 62 10.46 -9.86 0.02
CA SER A 62 9.70 -11.06 0.38
C SER A 62 9.58 -12.04 -0.78
N LEU A 63 9.22 -11.53 -1.96
CA LEU A 63 9.08 -12.29 -3.20
C LEU A 63 10.38 -13.01 -3.60
N THR A 64 11.51 -12.28 -3.60
CA THR A 64 12.82 -12.86 -3.90
C THR A 64 13.17 -13.97 -2.91
N TYR A 65 12.87 -13.79 -1.63
CA TYR A 65 13.06 -14.82 -0.62
C TYR A 65 12.19 -16.05 -0.93
N HIS A 66 10.88 -15.90 -1.11
CA HIS A 66 9.97 -17.02 -1.37
C HIS A 66 10.28 -17.76 -2.67
N ILE A 67 10.69 -17.06 -3.74
CA ILE A 67 11.18 -17.69 -4.98
C ILE A 67 12.41 -18.56 -4.67
N SER A 68 13.40 -18.02 -3.96
CA SER A 68 14.65 -18.76 -3.67
C SER A 68 14.42 -20.03 -2.84
N ILE A 69 13.50 -19.97 -1.87
CA ILE A 69 13.11 -21.13 -1.07
C ILE A 69 12.33 -22.12 -1.94
N SER A 70 11.36 -21.66 -2.72
CA SER A 70 10.59 -22.51 -3.62
C SER A 70 11.50 -23.26 -4.60
N ASP A 71 12.47 -22.58 -5.23
CA ASP A 71 13.42 -23.19 -6.17
C ASP A 71 14.29 -24.26 -5.48
N SER A 72 14.76 -23.95 -4.28
CA SER A 72 15.56 -24.87 -3.47
C SER A 72 14.75 -26.12 -3.08
N LEU A 73 13.52 -25.95 -2.60
CA LEU A 73 12.65 -27.06 -2.23
C LEU A 73 12.28 -27.91 -3.45
N GLN A 74 11.94 -27.31 -4.59
CA GLN A 74 11.65 -28.04 -5.83
C GLN A 74 12.85 -28.87 -6.29
N THR A 75 14.06 -28.33 -6.18
CA THR A 75 15.30 -29.05 -6.49
C THR A 75 15.48 -30.27 -5.59
N LEU A 76 15.18 -30.14 -4.29
CA LEU A 76 15.22 -31.25 -3.34
C LEU A 76 14.17 -32.32 -3.64
N VAL A 77 12.95 -31.92 -4.03
CA VAL A 77 11.89 -32.87 -4.44
C VAL A 77 12.34 -33.70 -5.64
N VAL A 78 12.87 -33.05 -6.68
CA VAL A 78 13.36 -33.73 -7.89
C VAL A 78 14.50 -34.69 -7.54
N ARG A 79 15.45 -34.25 -6.71
CA ARG A 79 16.58 -35.07 -6.28
C ARG A 79 16.16 -36.28 -5.46
N GLN A 80 15.22 -36.11 -4.53
CA GLN A 80 14.66 -37.20 -3.72
C GLN A 80 14.02 -38.28 -4.62
N ARG A 81 13.27 -37.88 -5.65
CA ARG A 81 12.66 -38.81 -6.62
C ARG A 81 13.70 -39.56 -7.44
N GLN A 82 14.79 -38.89 -7.84
CA GLN A 82 15.86 -39.51 -8.63
C GLN A 82 16.71 -40.48 -7.81
N GLU A 83 17.06 -40.12 -6.57
CA GLU A 83 17.93 -40.93 -5.72
C GLU A 83 17.18 -42.03 -4.96
N GLY A 84 15.84 -41.99 -4.93
CA GLY A 84 15.01 -43.00 -4.26
C GLY A 84 15.20 -43.04 -2.73
N ARG A 85 15.81 -41.99 -2.15
CA ARG A 85 16.05 -41.85 -0.71
C ARG A 85 15.50 -40.53 -0.20
N ARG A 86 15.12 -40.52 1.08
CA ARG A 86 14.64 -39.32 1.76
C ARG A 86 15.74 -38.27 1.85
N ILE A 87 15.46 -37.06 1.38
CA ILE A 87 16.35 -35.89 1.46
C ILE A 87 15.58 -34.78 2.17
N LEU A 88 16.15 -34.27 3.26
CA LEU A 88 15.53 -33.21 4.04
C LEU A 88 16.22 -31.86 3.74
N PRO A 89 15.46 -30.75 3.68
CA PRO A 89 16.06 -29.42 3.61
C PRO A 89 16.89 -29.13 4.87
N SER A 90 18.03 -28.48 4.68
CA SER A 90 18.82 -27.97 5.80
C SER A 90 18.04 -26.87 6.53
N PRO A 91 18.04 -26.80 7.88
CA PRO A 91 17.41 -25.71 8.62
C PRO A 91 17.89 -24.32 8.18
N GLY A 92 19.15 -24.21 7.74
CA GLY A 92 19.73 -22.96 7.23
C GLY A 92 19.08 -22.45 5.93
N LEU A 93 18.30 -23.29 5.23
CA LEU A 93 17.50 -22.85 4.10
C LEU A 93 16.49 -21.78 4.53
N PHE A 94 15.92 -21.91 5.73
CA PHE A 94 14.87 -21.04 6.25
C PHE A 94 15.42 -19.93 7.15
N SER A 95 16.48 -19.25 6.69
CA SER A 95 17.21 -18.25 7.48
C SER A 95 16.36 -17.08 8.00
N ARG A 96 15.24 -16.77 7.35
CA ARG A 96 14.26 -15.75 7.77
C ARG A 96 12.90 -16.34 8.15
N GLY A 97 12.89 -17.62 8.53
CA GLY A 97 11.68 -18.39 8.77
C GLY A 97 11.14 -19.08 7.52
N PHE A 98 10.16 -19.95 7.71
CA PHE A 98 9.53 -20.70 6.61
C PHE A 98 8.74 -19.81 5.64
N ILE A 99 8.17 -18.73 6.16
CA ILE A 99 7.48 -17.67 5.45
C ILE A 99 8.00 -16.36 6.03
N HIS A 100 8.49 -15.47 5.17
CA HIS A 100 8.96 -14.16 5.57
C HIS A 100 7.88 -13.13 5.22
N PRO A 101 7.12 -12.60 6.19
CA PRO A 101 6.08 -11.64 5.89
C PRO A 101 6.69 -10.35 5.33
N SER A 102 5.93 -9.65 4.49
CA SER A 102 6.33 -8.33 4.04
C SER A 102 5.81 -7.29 5.02
N GLU A 103 6.65 -6.34 5.41
CA GLU A 103 6.27 -5.23 6.26
C GLU A 103 5.50 -4.20 5.42
N ILE A 104 4.18 -4.34 5.37
CA ILE A 104 3.32 -3.40 4.66
C ILE A 104 2.91 -2.27 5.61
N LEU A 105 3.21 -1.04 5.20
CA LEU A 105 2.87 0.20 5.87
C LEU A 105 1.51 0.72 5.37
N THR A 106 0.69 1.25 6.27
CA THR A 106 -0.62 1.88 5.97
C THR A 106 -0.80 3.24 6.63
N ILE A 107 0.24 3.73 7.32
CA ILE A 107 0.13 4.84 8.26
C ILE A 107 -0.19 6.13 7.52
N SER A 108 0.48 6.37 6.39
CA SER A 108 0.25 7.56 5.57
C SER A 108 -1.17 7.58 5.02
N TYR A 109 -1.65 6.44 4.53
CA TYR A 109 -3.02 6.32 4.01
C TYR A 109 -4.09 6.48 5.09
N ASP A 110 -3.93 5.80 6.23
CA ASP A 110 -4.86 5.89 7.36
C ASP A 110 -4.93 7.32 7.92
N LEU A 111 -3.78 8.00 8.02
CA LEU A 111 -3.73 9.39 8.46
C LEU A 111 -4.38 10.34 7.45
N ALA A 112 -4.20 10.09 6.15
CA ALA A 112 -4.84 10.88 5.10
C ALA A 112 -6.36 10.74 5.12
N ILE A 113 -6.89 9.54 5.41
CA ILE A 113 -8.33 9.34 5.64
C ILE A 113 -8.77 10.10 6.90
N ALA A 114 -8.04 9.93 8.01
CA ALA A 114 -8.42 10.54 9.30
C ALA A 114 -8.40 12.07 9.28
N THR A 115 -7.60 12.68 8.40
CA THR A 115 -7.48 14.13 8.23
C THR A 115 -8.31 14.68 7.07
N ASP A 116 -9.12 13.84 6.41
CA ASP A 116 -9.93 14.17 5.24
C ASP A 116 -9.10 14.69 4.04
N ALA A 117 -7.81 14.34 3.99
CA ALA A 117 -6.94 14.71 2.89
C ALA A 117 -7.36 13.97 1.60
N ILE A 118 -7.78 12.70 1.72
CA ILE A 118 -8.31 11.92 0.58
C ILE A 118 -9.63 12.52 0.05
N GLY A 119 -10.46 13.12 0.90
CA GLY A 119 -11.75 13.70 0.51
C GLY A 119 -11.62 14.89 -0.46
N ASN A 120 -10.45 15.52 -0.51
CA ASN A 120 -10.15 16.65 -1.40
C ASN A 120 -9.47 16.23 -2.71
N MET A 121 -9.24 14.93 -2.93
CA MET A 121 -8.62 14.41 -4.14
C MET A 121 -9.64 14.22 -5.26
N ASP A 122 -9.16 14.09 -6.50
CA ASP A 122 -10.03 13.58 -7.57
C ASP A 122 -10.50 12.17 -7.22
N TYR A 123 -11.74 11.85 -7.62
CA TYR A 123 -12.34 10.57 -7.32
C TYR A 123 -11.54 9.39 -7.91
N GLU A 124 -10.98 9.53 -9.12
CA GLU A 124 -10.22 8.46 -9.75
C GLU A 124 -8.91 8.18 -9.00
N ASP A 125 -8.23 9.23 -8.53
CA ASP A 125 -7.02 9.10 -7.72
C ASP A 125 -7.33 8.43 -6.38
N ALA A 126 -8.34 8.93 -5.66
CA ALA A 126 -8.77 8.37 -4.38
C ALA A 126 -9.14 6.89 -4.52
N LEU A 127 -9.82 6.51 -5.60
CA LEU A 127 -10.19 5.13 -5.90
C LEU A 127 -8.96 4.26 -6.22
N ALA A 128 -7.97 4.80 -6.93
CA ALA A 128 -6.73 4.08 -7.22
C ALA A 128 -5.93 3.77 -5.94
N TYR A 129 -5.77 4.74 -5.03
CA TYR A 129 -5.17 4.50 -3.72
C TYR A 129 -5.96 3.45 -2.94
N ALA A 130 -7.29 3.60 -2.84
CA ALA A 130 -8.13 2.64 -2.12
C ALA A 130 -7.98 1.19 -2.64
N ARG A 131 -7.88 1.01 -3.96
CA ARG A 131 -7.64 -0.32 -4.56
C ARG A 131 -6.28 -0.90 -4.21
N ILE A 132 -5.24 -0.08 -4.15
CA ILE A 132 -3.90 -0.52 -3.73
C ILE A 132 -3.94 -0.99 -2.28
N TYR A 133 -4.52 -0.19 -1.38
CA TYR A 133 -4.57 -0.53 0.05
C TYR A 133 -5.50 -1.71 0.36
N ASP A 134 -6.58 -1.90 -0.38
CA ASP A 134 -7.42 -3.11 -0.31
C ASP A 134 -6.61 -4.39 -0.64
N LYS A 135 -5.71 -4.30 -1.63
CA LYS A 135 -4.80 -5.42 -1.97
C LYS A 135 -3.77 -5.68 -0.88
N TYR A 136 -3.21 -4.62 -0.30
CA TYR A 136 -2.30 -4.71 0.84
C TYR A 136 -2.95 -5.37 2.05
N GLU A 137 -4.18 -4.98 2.39
CA GLU A 137 -4.93 -5.57 3.49
C GLU A 137 -5.21 -7.07 3.25
N ALA A 138 -5.69 -7.41 2.05
CA ALA A 138 -5.97 -8.80 1.68
C ALA A 138 -4.71 -9.69 1.79
N TYR A 139 -3.56 -9.17 1.35
CA TYR A 139 -2.28 -9.84 1.45
C TYR A 139 -1.81 -10.03 2.91
N GLN A 140 -1.85 -8.99 3.73
CA GLN A 140 -1.52 -9.09 5.16
C GLN A 140 -2.44 -10.10 5.87
N MET A 141 -3.73 -10.10 5.56
CA MET A 141 -4.70 -11.03 6.13
C MET A 141 -4.37 -12.49 5.74
N GLN A 142 -3.99 -12.74 4.49
CA GLN A 142 -3.54 -14.05 4.04
C GLN A 142 -2.25 -14.47 4.78
N GLN A 143 -1.27 -13.58 4.89
CA GLN A 143 -0.03 -13.84 5.63
C GLN A 143 -0.30 -14.25 7.07
N ASN A 144 -1.08 -13.45 7.79
CA ASN A 144 -1.40 -13.71 9.19
C ASN A 144 -2.05 -15.08 9.38
N ARG A 145 -3.03 -15.45 8.53
CA ARG A 145 -3.71 -16.75 8.60
C ARG A 145 -2.78 -17.92 8.37
N VAL A 146 -1.90 -17.84 7.37
CA VAL A 146 -0.99 -18.96 7.09
C VAL A 146 0.09 -19.05 8.16
N SER A 147 0.63 -17.91 8.59
CA SER A 147 1.61 -17.86 9.69
C SER A 147 1.03 -18.47 10.96
N GLU A 148 -0.19 -18.10 11.36
CA GLU A 148 -0.86 -18.68 12.54
C GLU A 148 -1.00 -20.21 12.43
N GLN A 149 -1.45 -20.71 11.28
CA GLN A 149 -1.56 -22.16 11.04
C GLN A 149 -0.21 -22.87 11.07
N LEU A 150 0.83 -22.23 10.53
CA LEU A 150 2.18 -22.77 10.51
C LEU A 150 2.77 -22.81 11.92
N TYR A 151 2.65 -21.73 12.69
CA TYR A 151 3.10 -21.66 14.08
C TYR A 151 2.38 -22.68 14.96
N THR A 152 1.07 -22.82 14.82
CA THR A 152 0.30 -23.85 15.54
C THR A 152 0.87 -25.24 15.26
N ARG A 153 1.12 -25.59 13.99
CA ARG A 153 1.74 -26.87 13.63
C ARG A 153 3.16 -27.02 14.16
N MET A 154 3.95 -25.95 14.22
CA MET A 154 5.30 -25.96 14.82
C MET A 154 5.24 -26.24 16.32
N PHE A 155 4.28 -25.66 17.03
CA PHE A 155 4.10 -25.93 18.47
C PHE A 155 3.67 -27.38 18.71
N ASP A 156 2.79 -27.93 17.86
CA ASP A 156 2.27 -29.29 18.03
C ASP A 156 3.29 -30.38 17.66
N ASN A 157 4.03 -30.21 16.57
CA ASN A 157 4.87 -31.27 15.97
C ASN A 157 6.36 -30.91 15.89
N GLY A 158 6.75 -29.76 16.43
CA GLY A 158 8.10 -29.22 16.26
C GLY A 158 8.40 -28.76 14.83
N VAL A 159 9.60 -28.22 14.65
CA VAL A 159 10.13 -27.78 13.34
C VAL A 159 10.37 -28.97 12.39
N GLU A 160 10.68 -30.15 12.95
CA GLU A 160 10.92 -31.39 12.19
C GLU A 160 9.68 -31.80 11.39
N GLY A 161 8.47 -31.70 11.98
CA GLY A 161 7.24 -32.04 11.28
C GLY A 161 6.99 -31.21 10.01
N ILE A 162 7.47 -29.97 9.96
CA ILE A 162 7.38 -29.11 8.77
C ILE A 162 8.42 -29.49 7.73
N ILE A 163 9.67 -29.69 8.17
CA ILE A 163 10.78 -30.12 7.32
C ILE A 163 10.47 -31.46 6.67
N ASP A 164 9.82 -32.35 7.40
CA ASP A 164 9.39 -33.67 6.94
C ASP A 164 8.31 -33.61 5.87
N ASN A 165 7.53 -32.52 5.83
CA ASN A 165 6.46 -32.29 4.88
C ASN A 165 6.81 -31.14 3.90
N PHE A 166 8.09 -30.99 3.56
CA PHE A 166 8.55 -29.85 2.74
C PHE A 166 7.93 -29.79 1.33
N GLU A 167 7.39 -30.90 0.80
CA GLU A 167 6.63 -30.89 -0.45
C GLU A 167 5.38 -30.00 -0.34
N ASN A 168 4.62 -30.13 0.76
CA ASN A 168 3.46 -29.29 1.04
C ASN A 168 3.89 -27.85 1.32
N LEU A 169 5.02 -27.66 2.01
CA LEU A 169 5.58 -26.34 2.24
C LEU A 169 5.95 -25.63 0.93
N ALA A 170 6.51 -26.34 -0.05
CA ALA A 170 6.83 -25.79 -1.35
C ALA A 170 5.57 -25.28 -2.08
N THR A 171 4.44 -25.98 -1.95
CA THR A 171 3.16 -25.51 -2.48
C THR A 171 2.67 -24.24 -1.77
N ILE A 172 2.78 -24.18 -0.44
CA ILE A 172 2.37 -22.99 0.35
C ILE A 172 3.21 -21.78 -0.02
N ILE A 173 4.55 -21.92 -0.05
CA ILE A 173 5.47 -20.86 -0.48
C ILE A 173 5.19 -20.47 -1.94
N GLY A 174 4.81 -21.46 -2.76
CA GLY A 174 4.34 -21.25 -4.12
C GLY A 174 3.17 -20.28 -4.24
N THR A 175 2.19 -20.40 -3.35
CA THR A 175 1.04 -19.49 -3.28
C THR A 175 1.46 -18.09 -2.86
N PHE A 176 2.43 -17.94 -1.94
CA PHE A 176 2.93 -16.62 -1.53
C PHE A 176 3.56 -15.85 -2.67
N TYR A 177 4.57 -16.43 -3.33
CA TYR A 177 5.23 -15.70 -4.41
C TYR A 177 4.25 -15.40 -5.55
N PHE A 178 3.23 -16.24 -5.80
CA PHE A 178 2.20 -15.97 -6.80
C PHE A 178 1.39 -14.71 -6.45
N VAL A 179 0.92 -14.59 -5.20
CA VAL A 179 0.18 -13.41 -4.73
C VAL A 179 1.07 -12.17 -4.73
N GLU A 180 2.34 -12.30 -4.34
CA GLU A 180 3.32 -11.20 -4.36
C GLU A 180 3.60 -10.72 -5.80
N CYS A 181 3.70 -11.64 -6.77
CA CYS A 181 3.78 -11.28 -8.18
C CYS A 181 2.54 -10.52 -8.66
N GLU A 182 1.34 -10.99 -8.30
CA GLU A 182 0.07 -10.33 -8.66
C GLU A 182 0.01 -8.92 -8.07
N MET A 183 0.36 -8.80 -6.79
CA MET A 183 0.34 -7.52 -6.08
C MET A 183 1.32 -6.52 -6.69
N LEU A 184 2.57 -6.90 -6.97
CA LEU A 184 3.52 -6.01 -7.64
C LEU A 184 3.03 -5.60 -9.03
N SER A 185 2.39 -6.51 -9.78
CA SER A 185 1.80 -6.18 -11.08
C SER A 185 0.71 -5.12 -10.92
N VAL A 186 -0.24 -5.32 -10.00
CA VAL A 186 -1.34 -4.39 -9.78
C VAL A 186 -0.83 -3.02 -9.37
N VAL A 187 0.13 -2.94 -8.43
CA VAL A 187 0.68 -1.65 -7.99
C VAL A 187 1.43 -0.97 -9.15
N ASN A 188 2.22 -1.73 -9.92
CA ASN A 188 2.93 -1.19 -11.09
C ASN A 188 1.98 -0.64 -12.16
N ASP A 189 0.77 -1.18 -12.28
CA ASP A 189 -0.23 -0.71 -13.24
C ASP A 189 -0.88 0.62 -12.79
N TYR A 190 -1.01 0.85 -11.48
CA TYR A 190 -1.61 2.08 -10.92
C TYR A 190 -0.60 3.21 -10.66
N ILE A 191 0.68 2.91 -10.45
CA ILE A 191 1.71 3.95 -10.21
C ILE A 191 1.70 5.04 -11.30
N PRO A 192 1.65 4.72 -12.61
CA PRO A 192 1.65 5.74 -13.65
C PRO A 192 0.41 6.65 -13.65
N SER A 193 -0.70 6.22 -13.05
CA SER A 193 -1.92 7.04 -12.97
C SER A 193 -1.93 7.97 -11.75
N ILE A 194 -1.24 7.61 -10.67
CA ILE A 194 -1.28 8.34 -9.38
C ILE A 194 0.01 9.09 -9.03
N MET A 195 1.10 8.85 -9.77
CA MET A 195 2.41 9.47 -9.55
C MET A 195 2.90 10.15 -10.83
N ASP A 196 3.52 11.31 -10.67
CA ASP A 196 4.24 11.96 -11.76
C ASP A 196 5.34 11.05 -12.33
N SER A 197 5.62 11.14 -13.63
CA SER A 197 6.57 10.29 -14.34
C SER A 197 7.98 10.27 -13.72
N ASP A 198 8.37 11.38 -13.09
CA ASP A 198 9.69 11.53 -12.46
C ASP A 198 9.79 10.82 -11.09
N SER A 199 8.63 10.57 -10.46
CA SER A 199 8.51 9.90 -9.16
C SER A 199 8.11 8.42 -9.29
N ALA A 200 7.52 8.03 -10.43
CA ALA A 200 7.10 6.68 -10.74
C ALA A 200 8.29 5.71 -10.89
N LYS A 201 8.73 5.12 -9.78
CA LYS A 201 9.70 4.02 -9.79
C LYS A 201 8.98 2.69 -9.82
N VAL A 202 8.78 2.17 -11.03
CA VAL A 202 8.24 0.82 -11.23
C VAL A 202 9.33 -0.20 -10.89
N VAL A 203 9.07 -1.08 -9.93
CA VAL A 203 9.99 -2.15 -9.56
C VAL A 203 9.99 -3.25 -10.62
N GLU A 204 11.19 -3.68 -11.05
CA GLU A 204 11.34 -4.81 -11.96
C GLU A 204 10.94 -6.11 -11.25
N VAL A 205 9.90 -6.76 -11.77
CA VAL A 205 9.38 -7.99 -11.19
C VAL A 205 10.18 -9.19 -11.74
N PRO A 206 10.62 -10.15 -10.89
CA PRO A 206 11.36 -11.32 -11.33
C PRO A 206 10.69 -12.09 -12.48
N GLY A 207 11.48 -12.69 -13.38
CA GLY A 207 10.96 -13.40 -14.55
C GLY A 207 9.97 -14.55 -14.24
N ARG A 208 10.00 -15.11 -13.02
CA ARG A 208 8.97 -16.07 -12.55
C ARG A 208 7.56 -15.47 -12.52
N CYS A 209 7.44 -14.15 -12.46
CA CYS A 209 6.18 -13.41 -12.47
C CYS A 209 5.73 -12.98 -13.89
N ALA A 210 6.42 -13.39 -14.96
CA ALA A 210 6.12 -12.98 -16.34
C ALA A 210 4.70 -13.37 -16.84
N TYR A 211 3.99 -14.23 -16.10
CA TYR A 211 2.56 -14.48 -16.35
C TYR A 211 1.71 -13.23 -16.09
N PHE A 212 2.02 -12.47 -15.03
CA PHE A 212 1.24 -11.31 -14.61
C PHE A 212 1.54 -10.08 -15.46
N GLN A 213 2.80 -9.87 -15.86
CA GLN A 213 3.22 -8.78 -16.74
C GLN A 213 2.51 -8.77 -18.11
N ARG A 214 2.04 -9.93 -18.59
CA ARG A 214 1.34 -10.05 -19.88
C ARG A 214 -0.15 -9.73 -19.81
N ARG A 215 -0.70 -9.59 -18.60
CA ARG A 215 -2.13 -9.37 -18.38
C ARG A 215 -2.49 -7.91 -18.21
N SER A 216 -1.49 -7.05 -18.00
CA SER A 216 -1.66 -5.60 -17.82
C SER A 216 -1.34 -4.77 -19.07
N GLN A 217 -0.89 -5.39 -20.15
CA GLN A 217 -0.78 -4.79 -21.50
C GLN A 217 -2.06 -5.04 -22.31
#